data_AF-S7V843-F1
#
_entry.id   AF-S7V843-F1
#
_cell.length_a   1.000
_cell.length_b   1.000
_cell.length_c   1.000
_cell.angle_alpha   90.00
_cell.angle_beta   90.00
_cell.angle_gamma   90.00
#
_symmetry.space_group_name_H-M   'P 1'
#
loop_
_entity.id
_entity.type
_entity.pdbx_description
1 polymer ?
#
loop_
_entity_poly.entity_id
_entity_poly.type
_entity_poly.pdbx_seq_one_letter_code
_entity_poly.pdbx_strand_id
1 'polypeptide(L)' 'MDHKNLNVDVPFMSGKMASCENLVMEFWKILQPGVNEIVKDGGLFKLTLYETPRNFVEYYGE' A
#
# COMPACT_ATOMS: atom_id res chain seq x y z
N MET A 1 5.71 -9.60 -0.86
CA MET A 1 5.81 -8.56 -1.90
C MET A 1 7.12 -8.70 -2.63
N ASP A 2 8.24 -8.79 -1.92
CA ASP A 2 9.52 -9.07 -2.55
C ASP A 2 9.50 -10.44 -3.26
N HIS A 3 9.92 -10.45 -4.52
CA HIS A 3 10.07 -11.63 -5.39
C HIS A 3 8.79 -12.46 -5.66
N LYS A 4 7.60 -11.83 -5.65
CA LYS A 4 6.31 -12.49 -5.96
C LYS A 4 5.58 -11.84 -7.13
N ASN A 5 4.83 -12.63 -7.91
CA ASN A 5 3.98 -12.12 -8.97
C ASN A 5 2.75 -11.44 -8.36
N LEU A 6 2.70 -10.10 -8.42
CA LEU A 6 1.65 -9.26 -7.82
C LEU A 6 0.22 -9.68 -8.23
N ASN A 7 0.03 -10.20 -9.44
CA ASN A 7 -1.29 -10.63 -9.94
C ASN A 7 -1.71 -12.04 -9.53
N VAL A 8 -0.76 -12.89 -9.14
CA VAL A 8 -0.99 -14.34 -8.91
C VAL A 8 -0.84 -14.68 -7.42
N ASP A 9 0.09 -14.01 -6.73
CA ASP A 9 0.51 -14.36 -5.37
C ASP A 9 0.04 -13.37 -4.29
N VAL A 10 -0.73 -12.36 -4.68
CA VAL A 10 -1.26 -11.34 -3.77
C VAL A 10 -2.79 -11.41 -3.78
N PRO A 11 -3.39 -12.13 -2.80
CA PRO A 11 -4.84 -12.35 -2.76
C PRO A 11 -5.67 -11.07 -2.79
N PHE A 12 -5.17 -9.97 -2.22
CA PHE A 12 -5.88 -8.68 -2.19
C PHE A 12 -5.85 -7.89 -3.52
N MET A 13 -5.04 -8.34 -4.49
CA MET A 13 -4.98 -7.80 -5.85
C MET A 13 -5.76 -8.65 -6.87
N SER A 14 -6.35 -9.78 -6.44
CA SER A 14 -7.11 -10.67 -7.33
C SER A 14 -8.29 -9.93 -7.96
N GLY A 15 -8.34 -9.91 -9.30
CA GLY A 15 -9.39 -9.22 -10.08
C GLY A 15 -9.26 -7.69 -10.16
N LYS A 16 -8.19 -7.10 -9.61
CA LYS A 16 -7.89 -5.66 -9.72
C LYS A 16 -6.79 -5.44 -10.76
N MET A 17 -6.83 -4.28 -11.43
CA MET A 17 -5.70 -3.86 -12.26
C MET A 17 -4.49 -3.63 -11.36
N ALA A 18 -3.38 -4.32 -11.60
CA ALA A 18 -2.14 -4.12 -10.84
C ALA A 18 -1.46 -2.82 -11.26
N SER A 19 -1.92 -1.71 -10.66
CA SER A 19 -1.30 -0.40 -10.73
C SER A 19 -0.72 -0.01 -9.36
N CYS A 20 0.22 0.93 -9.35
CA CYS A 20 0.82 1.41 -8.10
C CYS A 20 -0.20 2.11 -7.20
N GLU A 21 -1.21 2.76 -7.78
CA GLU A 21 -2.32 3.40 -7.06
C GLU A 21 -3.17 2.36 -6.31
N ASN A 22 -3.56 1.28 -7.00
CA ASN A 22 -4.32 0.21 -6.35
C ASN A 22 -3.49 -0.47 -5.27
N LEU A 23 -2.20 -0.67 -5.51
CA LEU A 23 -1.32 -1.32 -4.55
C LEU A 23 -1.12 -0.48 -3.27
N VAL A 24 -0.91 0.84 -3.40
CA VAL A 24 -0.70 1.72 -2.24
C VAL A 24 -1.98 1.86 -1.39
N MET A 25 -3.16 1.84 -2.01
CA MET A 25 -4.44 1.81 -1.27
C MET A 25 -4.61 0.52 -0.46
N GLU A 26 -4.24 -0.64 -1.02
CA GLU A 26 -4.30 -1.90 -0.28
C GLU A 26 -3.26 -1.97 0.84
N PHE A 27 -2.06 -1.43 0.63
CA PHE A 27 -1.08 -1.28 1.71
C PHE A 27 -1.61 -0.41 2.84
N TRP A 28 -2.29 0.70 2.52
CA TRP A 28 -2.90 1.56 3.54
C TRP A 28 -3.90 0.80 4.39
N LYS A 29 -4.83 0.05 3.79
CA LYS A 29 -5.85 -0.74 4.50
C LYS A 29 -5.24 -1.75 5.47
N ILE A 30 -4.08 -2.31 5.13
CA ILE A 30 -3.36 -3.28 5.96
C ILE A 30 -2.56 -2.59 7.07
N LEU A 31 -1.87 -1.50 6.74
CA LEU A 31 -0.94 -0.83 7.67
C LEU A 31 -1.66 0.09 8.66
N GLN A 32 -2.72 0.79 8.25
CA GLN A 32 -3.40 1.78 9.09
C GLN A 32 -3.91 1.18 10.42
N PRO A 33 -4.59 0.01 10.46
CA PRO A 33 -5.01 -0.60 11.72
C PRO A 33 -3.81 -0.92 12.63
N GLY A 34 -2.74 -1.50 12.07
CA GLY A 34 -1.54 -1.83 12.84
C GLY A 34 -0.82 -0.60 13.39
N VAL A 35 -0.81 0.52 12.66
CA VAL A 35 -0.27 1.80 13.16
C VAL A 35 -1.15 2.35 14.29
N ASN A 36 -2.47 2.30 14.15
CA ASN A 36 -3.42 2.78 15.17
C ASN A 36 -3.32 1.99 16.48
N GLU A 37 -2.91 0.73 16.44
CA GLU A 37 -2.68 -0.08 17.65
C GLU A 37 -1.42 0.34 18.43
N ILE A 38 -0.42 0.89 17.74
CA ILE A 38 0.90 1.20 18.33
C ILE A 38 0.99 2.68 18.73
N VAL A 39 0.31 3.56 18.00
CA VAL A 39 0.36 5.01 18.19
C VAL A 39 -0.86 5.48 18.99
N LYS A 40 -0.62 6.11 20.15
CA LYS A 40 -1.69 6.67 21.00
C LYS A 40 -2.25 7.99 20.48
N ASP A 41 -1.37 8.85 19.94
CA ASP A 41 -1.72 10.17 19.42
C ASP A 41 -1.12 10.31 18.02
N GLY A 42 -1.97 10.45 17.01
CA GLY A 42 -1.59 10.44 15.59
C GLY A 42 -1.94 9.15 14.88
N GLY A 43 -1.35 8.92 13.71
CA GLY A 43 -1.64 7.74 12.89
C GLY A 43 -0.81 7.71 11.62
N LEU A 44 -1.11 6.74 10.75
CA LEU A 44 -0.49 6.66 9.43
C LEU A 44 -0.82 7.94 8.65
N PHE A 45 0.22 8.67 8.22
CA PHE A 45 0.05 9.97 7.55
C PHE A 45 0.23 9.88 6.04
N LYS A 46 1.22 9.12 5.57
CA LYS A 46 1.56 9.00 4.15
C LYS A 46 2.21 7.66 3.86
N LEU A 47 1.84 7.06 2.73
CA LEU A 47 2.61 6.02 2.07
C LEU A 47 3.19 6.54 0.76
N THR A 48 4.44 6.20 0.49
CA THR A 48 5.09 6.47 -0.80
C THR A 48 5.52 5.13 -1.40
N LEU A 49 4.99 4.79 -2.57
CA LEU A 49 5.31 3.59 -3.32
C LEU A 49 6.16 3.95 -4.54
N TYR A 50 7.40 3.49 -4.57
CA TYR A 50 8.30 3.69 -5.70
C TYR A 50 8.23 2.48 -6.65
N GLU A 51 7.78 2.69 -7.88
CA GLU A 51 7.92 1.70 -8.96
C GLU A 51 9.33 1.76 -9.54
N THR A 52 9.85 2.98 -9.70
CA THR A 52 11.24 3.29 -10.04
C THR A 52 11.67 4.54 -9.28
N PRO A 53 12.96 4.94 -9.27
CA PRO A 53 13.38 6.17 -8.58
C PRO A 53 12.68 7.45 -9.10
N ARG A 54 12.15 7.44 -10.32
CA ARG A 54 11.45 8.58 -10.94
C ARG A 54 9.94 8.40 -11.07
N ASN A 55 9.42 7.19 -10.84
CA ASN A 55 7.99 6.91 -10.87
C ASN A 55 7.54 6.43 -9.50
N PHE A 56 6.76 7.25 -8.81
CA PHE A 56 6.25 6.94 -7.48
C PHE A 56 4.86 7.52 -7.27
N VAL A 57 4.12 6.87 -6.37
CA VAL A 57 2.79 7.31 -5.93
C VAL A 57 2.86 7.65 -4.45
N GLU A 58 2.27 8.79 -4.08
CA GLU A 58 2.01 9.13 -2.68
C GLU A 58 0.53 8.97 -2.38
N TYR A 59 0.21 8.43 -1.21
CA TYR A 59 -1.17 8.25 -0.75
C TYR A 59 -1.31 8.65 0.72
N TYR A 60 -2.38 9.38 1.01
CA TYR A 60 -2.64 10.03 2.31
C TYR A 60 -3.91 9.51 3.00
N GLY A 61 -4.54 8.44 2.48
CA GLY A 61 -5.67 7.79 3.15
C GLY A 61 -7.06 8.35 2.85
N GLU A 62 -7.30 8.85 1.63
CA GLU A 62 -8.65 9.24 1.15
C GLU A 62 -9.69 8.12 1.34
#